data_AF-A0A084WD96-F1
#
_entry.id   AF-A0A084WD96-F1
#
_cell.length_a   1.000
_cell.length_b   1.000
_cell.length_c   1.000
_cell.angle_alpha   90.00
_cell.angle_beta   90.00
_cell.angle_gamma   90.00
#
_symmetry.space_group_name_H-M   'P 1'
#
loop_
_entity.id
_entity.type
_entity.pdbx_description
1 polymer ?
#
loop_
_entity_poly.entity_id
_entity_poly.type
_entity_poly.pdbx_seq_one_letter_code
_entity_poly.pdbx_strand_id
1 'polypeptide(L)'
;MPFHCCRLSAEIYYVREGQVNEYALHFTVPVPADVEEISFTWQNLAKKPLPYRINIVSPDPIALPKPSMNISWQGEIPEHIETFAIGLRCSGRESAEVDVTITVEVTLDRLTGNATELVFRRKKICLMSEHPDANQPDPYLLENASNGQNGLITLVIGGILAILFVALITLIAFCTRGSFHRKPHNAQPIRTSSFQRLQTHAPSAPSSIHSPPSIAPTIATLSRTRIYANAEPEELQRRISELTVQRCRVRLSSLLQEGTFGRVYRGSYNDSQEVLVKTVGPHASQIQVSLLLHEGMSLYGAQHPGILSVLGVSIDDHTAPFLLYLAPENSRNLKIFLQEPVARTLTTIQIVKIQLQIAQALGHLHSHGVIHKDIAARNCVIDDQLRVKLADNSLSRDLFPGDYYCLGDSENRPIKWLALESIQFKQFNEASDTWAFGVLMWELCTLARQPYAEVDPFEMEHYLRDGYRLSQPINCPDELFAIMAYCWTMLPMERPSFEQLQIYLQDFYAQLTRYV
;
A
#
# COMPACT_ATOMS: atom_id res chain seq x y z
N MET A 1 -7.50 -15.56 3.81
CA MET A 1 -8.30 -15.47 5.04
C MET A 1 -8.32 -14.00 5.39
N PRO A 2 -9.45 -13.42 5.77
CA PRO A 2 -9.45 -12.08 6.36
C PRO A 2 -8.80 -12.18 7.75
N PHE A 3 -7.77 -11.37 8.00
CA PHE A 3 -7.15 -11.23 9.32
C PHE A 3 -7.51 -9.88 9.91
N HIS A 4 -8.16 -9.86 11.08
CA HIS A 4 -8.42 -8.63 11.83
C HIS A 4 -7.47 -8.53 13.03
N CYS A 5 -6.52 -7.59 12.96
CA CYS A 5 -5.72 -7.19 14.13
C CYS A 5 -6.33 -5.91 14.71
N CYS A 6 -7.03 -6.00 15.84
CA CYS A 6 -7.54 -4.81 16.51
C CYS A 6 -6.38 -4.04 17.18
N ARG A 7 -6.32 -2.72 16.93
CA ARG A 7 -5.34 -1.73 17.45
C ARG A 7 -4.02 -1.55 16.68
N LEU A 8 -3.83 -2.22 15.54
CA LEU A 8 -3.00 -1.70 14.46
C LEU A 8 -3.81 -1.82 13.16
N SER A 9 -4.19 -0.69 12.58
CA SER A 9 -5.17 -0.60 11.48
C SER A 9 -4.60 -0.94 10.10
N ALA A 10 -3.96 -2.10 10.00
CA ALA A 10 -3.54 -2.73 8.76
C ALA A 10 -3.93 -4.20 8.77
N GLU A 11 -4.87 -4.58 7.90
CA GLU A 11 -5.21 -5.99 7.65
C GLU A 11 -4.16 -6.61 6.74
N ILE A 12 -3.29 -7.47 7.27
CA ILE A 12 -2.26 -8.17 6.51
C ILE A 12 -2.62 -9.65 6.43
N TYR A 13 -2.85 -10.17 5.22
CA TYR A 13 -3.26 -11.55 5.01
C TYR A 13 -2.04 -12.45 4.73
N TYR A 14 -1.65 -13.23 5.73
CA TYR A 14 -0.51 -14.17 5.64
C TYR A 14 -0.82 -15.46 4.89
N VAL A 15 -2.09 -15.91 4.93
CA VAL A 15 -2.56 -17.10 4.20
C VAL A 15 -3.93 -16.81 3.58
N ARG A 16 -4.11 -17.06 2.28
CA ARG A 16 -5.39 -16.89 1.56
C ARG A 16 -5.67 -18.09 0.69
N GLU A 17 -6.83 -18.72 0.92
CA GLU A 17 -7.33 -19.88 0.15
C GLU A 17 -6.33 -21.05 0.06
N GLY A 18 -5.53 -21.24 1.11
CA GLY A 18 -4.49 -22.28 1.19
C GLY A 18 -3.14 -21.88 0.60
N GLN A 19 -3.00 -20.69 0.02
CA GLN A 19 -1.72 -20.12 -0.43
C GLN A 19 -1.11 -19.22 0.65
N VAL A 20 0.20 -19.32 0.82
CA VAL A 20 0.99 -18.47 1.72
C VAL A 20 1.39 -17.18 1.01
N ASN A 21 1.27 -16.05 1.70
CA ASN A 21 1.70 -14.74 1.21
C ASN A 21 3.16 -14.49 1.64
N GLU A 22 4.11 -14.99 0.84
CA GLU A 22 5.55 -14.84 1.09
C GLU A 22 5.98 -13.38 1.24
N TYR A 23 5.38 -12.44 0.49
CA TYR A 23 5.66 -11.01 0.61
C TYR A 23 5.31 -10.48 2.02
N ALA A 24 4.16 -10.88 2.56
CA ALA A 24 3.77 -10.51 3.92
C ALA A 24 4.67 -11.11 5.00
N LEU A 25 5.21 -12.32 4.79
CA LEU A 25 6.14 -12.98 5.73
C LEU A 25 7.54 -12.33 5.75
N HIS A 26 7.99 -11.77 4.63
CA HIS A 26 9.28 -11.07 4.57
C HIS A 26 9.29 -9.67 5.21
N PHE A 27 8.13 -9.06 5.44
CA PHE A 27 8.04 -7.70 5.97
C PHE A 27 8.06 -7.65 7.51
N THR A 28 8.99 -6.87 8.07
CA THR A 28 9.03 -6.59 9.52
C THR A 28 8.11 -5.42 9.85
N VAL A 29 6.96 -5.69 10.47
CA VAL A 29 5.96 -4.66 10.81
C VAL A 29 6.38 -3.94 12.10
N PRO A 30 6.50 -2.60 12.13
CA PRO A 30 6.72 -1.86 13.36
C PRO A 30 5.48 -1.91 14.26
N VAL A 31 5.70 -2.07 15.57
CA VAL A 31 4.66 -2.06 16.62
C VAL A 31 4.95 -0.86 17.52
N PRO A 32 4.12 0.20 17.48
CA PRO A 32 4.25 1.40 18.30
C PRO A 32 4.29 1.13 19.81
N ALA A 33 4.83 2.07 20.58
CA ALA A 33 5.08 1.89 22.01
C ALA A 33 3.80 1.63 22.84
N ASP A 34 2.72 2.33 22.50
CA ASP A 34 1.38 2.24 23.10
C ASP A 34 0.61 0.96 22.76
N VAL A 35 1.02 0.21 21.73
CA VAL A 35 0.41 -1.06 21.34
C VAL A 35 0.94 -2.20 22.21
N GLU A 36 0.25 -2.50 23.30
CA GLU A 36 0.62 -3.56 24.26
C GLU A 36 0.29 -4.99 23.79
N GLU A 37 -0.58 -5.16 22.81
CA GLU A 37 -1.07 -6.47 22.34
C GLU A 37 -1.29 -6.44 20.83
N ILE A 38 -0.99 -7.55 20.15
CA ILE A 38 -1.31 -7.77 18.74
C ILE A 38 -2.17 -9.03 18.59
N SER A 39 -3.16 -8.99 17.70
CA SER A 39 -4.12 -10.09 17.51
C SER A 39 -3.95 -10.79 16.15
N PHE A 40 -4.20 -12.09 16.12
CA PHE A 40 -4.14 -12.94 14.94
C PHE A 40 -5.45 -13.73 14.80
N THR A 41 -6.18 -13.47 13.72
CA THR A 41 -7.38 -14.24 13.36
C THR A 41 -7.01 -15.46 12.53
N TRP A 42 -7.64 -16.60 12.76
CA TRP A 42 -7.39 -17.83 11.99
C TRP A 42 -8.62 -18.74 11.87
N GLN A 43 -8.58 -19.62 10.88
CA GLN A 43 -9.57 -20.68 10.66
C GLN A 43 -8.96 -21.84 9.88
N ASN A 44 -9.37 -23.07 10.21
CA ASN A 44 -9.06 -24.28 9.48
C ASN A 44 -10.10 -24.50 8.36
N LEU A 45 -9.65 -24.44 7.10
CA LEU A 45 -10.48 -24.70 5.92
C LEU A 45 -10.33 -26.12 5.37
N ALA A 46 -9.41 -26.93 5.92
CA ALA A 46 -8.96 -28.18 5.30
C ALA A 46 -9.89 -29.39 5.52
N LYS A 47 -10.99 -29.24 6.28
CA LYS A 47 -11.92 -30.33 6.69
C LYS A 47 -11.23 -31.52 7.37
N LYS A 48 -10.03 -31.30 7.92
CA LYS A 48 -9.22 -32.25 8.70
C LYS A 48 -8.51 -31.47 9.81
N PRO A 49 -8.20 -32.08 10.97
CA PRO A 49 -7.46 -31.40 12.03
C PRO A 49 -6.10 -30.90 11.56
N LEU A 50 -5.81 -29.62 11.79
CA LEU A 50 -4.50 -29.00 11.54
C LEU A 50 -3.84 -28.67 12.89
N PRO A 51 -2.90 -29.48 13.39
CA PRO A 51 -2.08 -29.11 14.54
C PRO A 51 -1.29 -27.84 14.27
N TYR A 52 -1.13 -27.02 15.30
CA TYR A 52 -0.18 -25.92 15.31
C TYR A 52 0.79 -26.01 16.49
N ARG A 53 1.96 -25.39 16.33
CA ARG A 53 2.87 -25.00 17.40
C ARG A 53 3.29 -23.55 17.18
N ILE A 54 3.32 -22.76 18.25
CA ILE A 54 3.76 -21.37 18.24
C ILE A 54 5.04 -21.24 19.04
N ASN A 55 6.00 -20.48 18.53
CA ASN A 55 7.21 -20.07 19.24
C ASN A 55 7.41 -18.56 19.08
N ILE A 56 7.85 -17.89 20.15
CA ILE A 56 8.06 -16.43 20.15
C ILE A 56 9.45 -16.14 20.72
N VAL A 57 10.25 -15.39 19.96
CA VAL A 57 11.61 -14.98 20.31
C VAL A 57 11.67 -13.47 20.40
N SER A 58 12.11 -12.97 21.55
CA SER A 58 12.39 -11.54 21.83
C SER A 58 13.80 -11.45 22.44
N PRO A 59 14.78 -10.82 21.77
CA PRO A 59 16.19 -10.87 22.17
C PRO A 59 16.53 -9.97 23.38
N ASP A 60 15.66 -8.99 23.69
CA ASP A 60 15.87 -8.02 24.76
C ASP A 60 14.77 -8.14 25.84
N PRO A 61 15.03 -8.91 26.92
CA PRO A 61 14.09 -9.05 28.03
C PRO A 61 14.06 -7.85 28.99
N ILE A 62 14.99 -6.88 28.85
CA ILE A 62 15.05 -5.69 29.69
C ILE A 62 14.07 -4.64 29.17
N ALA A 63 14.09 -4.36 27.87
CA ALA A 63 13.10 -3.47 27.24
C ALA A 63 11.74 -4.16 27.05
N LEU A 64 11.73 -5.44 26.61
CA LEU A 64 10.51 -6.21 26.33
C LEU A 64 10.50 -7.55 27.09
N PRO A 65 9.85 -7.62 28.26
CA PRO A 65 9.62 -8.86 28.99
C PRO A 65 8.96 -9.93 28.11
N LYS A 66 9.18 -11.21 28.46
CA LYS A 66 8.74 -12.36 27.66
C LYS A 66 7.26 -12.25 27.23
N PRO A 67 6.96 -12.26 25.91
CA PRO A 67 5.60 -12.14 25.40
C PRO A 67 4.63 -13.18 25.98
N SER A 68 3.44 -12.73 26.32
CA SER A 68 2.32 -13.57 26.76
C SER A 68 1.43 -13.94 25.57
N MET A 69 0.64 -15.01 25.71
CA MET A 69 -0.34 -15.42 24.70
C MET A 69 -1.61 -15.93 25.38
N ASN A 70 -2.78 -15.63 24.80
CA ASN A 70 -4.08 -16.02 25.36
C ASN A 70 -4.56 -17.44 24.96
N ILE A 71 -3.75 -18.17 24.18
CA ILE A 71 -3.95 -19.57 23.79
C ILE A 71 -2.73 -20.42 24.18
N SER A 72 -2.88 -21.75 24.09
CA SER A 72 -1.77 -22.70 24.28
C SER A 72 -0.67 -22.56 23.21
N TRP A 73 0.58 -22.85 23.58
CA TRP A 73 1.72 -22.90 22.63
C TRP A 73 1.62 -24.01 21.57
N GLN A 74 0.70 -24.96 21.76
CA GLN A 74 0.38 -26.00 20.79
C GLN A 74 -1.10 -26.38 20.92
N GLY A 75 -1.73 -26.77 19.80
CA GLY A 75 -3.14 -27.12 19.75
C GLY A 75 -3.58 -27.51 18.35
N GLU A 76 -4.86 -27.36 18.03
CA GLU A 76 -5.42 -27.53 16.69
C GLU A 76 -6.08 -26.23 16.23
N ILE A 77 -5.91 -25.87 14.95
CA ILE A 77 -6.50 -24.66 14.37
C ILE A 77 -8.04 -24.84 14.31
N PRO A 78 -8.83 -23.88 14.83
CA PRO A 78 -10.28 -24.02 14.95
C PRO A 78 -11.00 -24.05 13.61
N GLU A 79 -12.10 -24.81 13.53
CA GLU A 79 -12.92 -24.90 12.30
C GLU A 79 -13.75 -23.63 12.01
N HIS A 80 -13.89 -22.76 13.01
CA HIS A 80 -14.52 -21.45 12.90
C HIS A 80 -13.47 -20.34 13.01
N ILE A 81 -13.86 -19.12 12.62
CA ILE A 81 -13.00 -17.95 12.76
C ILE A 81 -12.86 -17.63 14.25
N GLU A 82 -11.64 -17.79 14.77
CA GLU A 82 -11.26 -17.35 16.12
C GLU A 82 -10.10 -16.35 16.04
N THR A 83 -9.85 -15.63 17.13
CA THR A 83 -8.73 -14.70 17.23
C THR A 83 -7.98 -14.94 18.53
N PHE A 84 -6.66 -15.16 18.40
CA PHE A 84 -5.74 -15.19 19.54
C PHE A 84 -4.92 -13.91 19.58
N ALA A 85 -4.26 -13.66 20.70
CA ALA A 85 -3.51 -12.43 20.94
C ALA A 85 -2.18 -12.70 21.64
N ILE A 86 -1.18 -11.89 21.28
CA ILE A 86 0.18 -11.91 21.84
C ILE A 86 0.45 -10.57 22.50
N GLY A 87 0.73 -10.59 23.79
CA GLY A 87 1.09 -9.41 24.58
C GLY A 87 2.56 -9.02 24.35
N LEU A 88 2.78 -7.79 23.90
CA LEU A 88 4.07 -7.15 23.64
C LEU A 88 4.25 -5.89 24.52
N ARG A 89 3.89 -6.00 25.81
CA ARG A 89 4.01 -4.90 26.78
C ARG A 89 5.47 -4.69 27.17
N CYS A 90 6.01 -3.50 26.90
CA CYS A 90 7.34 -3.08 27.33
C CYS A 90 7.45 -2.98 28.86
N SER A 91 8.67 -3.10 29.38
CA SER A 91 8.95 -2.91 30.82
C SER A 91 8.88 -1.44 31.27
N GLY A 92 9.03 -0.50 30.33
CA GLY A 92 9.22 0.92 30.63
C GLY A 92 10.58 1.26 31.28
N ARG A 93 11.52 0.30 31.36
CA ARG A 93 12.83 0.47 32.01
C ARG A 93 13.93 0.95 31.06
N GLU A 94 13.75 0.74 29.76
CA GLU A 94 14.73 1.06 28.72
C GLU A 94 14.00 1.44 27.42
N SER A 95 14.58 2.38 26.67
CA SER A 95 14.12 2.74 25.32
C SER A 95 14.89 1.92 24.29
N ALA A 96 14.22 1.02 23.57
CA ALA A 96 14.84 0.16 22.57
C ALA A 96 13.86 -0.23 21.46
N GLU A 97 14.39 -0.57 20.28
CA GLU A 97 13.64 -1.28 19.23
C GLU A 97 13.94 -2.78 19.34
N VAL A 98 12.93 -3.58 19.69
CA VAL A 98 13.08 -5.02 19.91
C VAL A 98 12.48 -5.79 18.73
N ASP A 99 13.33 -6.48 17.97
CA ASP A 99 12.88 -7.37 16.90
C ASP A 99 12.32 -8.68 17.47
N VAL A 100 11.00 -8.82 17.42
CA VAL A 100 10.24 -10.00 17.88
C VAL A 100 9.93 -10.90 16.68
N THR A 101 10.30 -12.18 16.78
CA THR A 101 9.98 -13.20 15.78
C THR A 101 8.94 -14.16 16.34
N ILE A 102 7.81 -14.31 15.63
CA ILE A 102 6.72 -15.21 15.98
C ILE A 102 6.64 -16.29 14.89
N THR A 103 6.98 -17.52 15.24
CA THR A 103 6.87 -18.69 14.35
C THR A 103 5.59 -19.45 14.66
N VAL A 104 4.79 -19.74 13.63
CA VAL A 104 3.65 -20.66 13.70
C VAL A 104 3.90 -21.82 12.74
N GLU A 105 4.25 -22.98 13.30
CA GLU A 105 4.40 -24.25 12.60
C GLU A 105 3.03 -24.93 12.49
N VAL A 106 2.56 -25.24 11.28
CA VAL A 106 1.27 -25.92 11.04
C VAL A 106 1.51 -27.27 10.37
N THR A 107 1.15 -28.37 11.04
CA THR A 107 1.33 -29.72 10.49
C THR A 107 0.21 -30.07 9.51
N LEU A 108 0.53 -30.12 8.21
CA LEU A 108 -0.44 -30.44 7.15
C LEU A 108 -0.75 -31.93 7.05
N ASP A 109 0.20 -32.80 7.39
CA ASP A 109 0.02 -34.25 7.43
C ASP A 109 0.84 -34.89 8.56
N ARG A 110 0.14 -35.56 9.49
CA ARG A 110 0.73 -36.23 10.65
C ARG A 110 1.48 -37.53 10.29
N LEU A 111 1.24 -38.11 9.11
CA LEU A 111 1.89 -39.36 8.68
C LEU A 111 3.24 -39.12 8.00
N THR A 112 3.36 -38.04 7.22
CA THR A 112 4.62 -37.65 6.55
C THR A 112 5.44 -36.62 7.34
N GLY A 113 4.86 -35.99 8.37
CA GLY A 113 5.51 -34.90 9.10
C GLY A 113 5.59 -33.60 8.30
N ASN A 114 4.87 -33.50 7.18
CA ASN A 114 4.84 -32.30 6.35
C ASN A 114 4.20 -31.14 7.11
N ALA A 115 4.98 -30.09 7.36
CA ALA A 115 4.59 -28.90 8.08
C ALA A 115 4.93 -27.63 7.29
N THR A 116 4.11 -26.59 7.44
CA THR A 116 4.37 -25.26 6.91
C THR A 116 4.73 -24.33 8.05
N GLU A 117 5.87 -23.66 7.94
CA GLU A 117 6.31 -22.66 8.91
C GLU A 117 5.88 -21.26 8.44
N LEU A 118 5.15 -20.54 9.29
CA LEU A 118 4.78 -19.15 9.06
C LEU A 118 5.58 -18.28 10.03
N VAL A 119 6.49 -17.45 9.52
CA VAL A 119 7.37 -16.61 10.34
C VAL A 119 6.93 -15.15 10.24
N PHE A 120 6.41 -14.59 11.33
CA PHE A 120 5.99 -13.19 11.42
C PHE A 120 7.06 -12.38 12.16
N ARG A 121 7.61 -11.36 11.51
CA ARG A 121 8.58 -10.43 12.11
C ARG A 121 7.90 -9.14 12.55
N ARG A 122 8.21 -8.68 13.75
CA ARG A 122 7.71 -7.44 14.35
C ARG A 122 8.86 -6.66 14.94
N LYS A 123 8.85 -5.34 14.82
CA LYS A 123 9.78 -4.44 15.49
C LYS A 123 9.04 -3.67 16.56
N LYS A 124 9.10 -4.10 17.81
CA LYS A 124 8.41 -3.44 18.93
C LYS A 124 9.24 -2.24 19.39
N ILE A 125 8.66 -1.06 19.31
CA ILE A 125 9.25 0.15 19.89
C ILE A 125 8.93 0.14 21.39
N CYS A 126 9.94 0.20 22.23
CA CYS A 126 9.81 0.40 23.67
C CYS A 126 10.42 1.74 24.07
N LEU A 127 9.76 2.41 25.03
CA LEU A 127 10.17 3.70 25.56
C LEU A 127 10.31 3.60 27.08
N MET A 128 11.36 4.22 27.62
CA MET A 128 11.55 4.38 29.06
C MET A 128 10.48 5.32 29.64
N SER A 129 9.87 4.93 30.76
CA SER A 129 8.87 5.73 31.47
C SER A 129 9.56 6.73 32.42
N GLU A 130 9.09 7.98 32.44
CA GLU A 130 9.55 9.00 33.41
C GLU A 130 9.21 8.63 34.86
N HIS A 131 8.25 7.73 35.07
CA HIS A 131 7.94 7.12 36.35
C HIS A 131 7.97 5.58 36.20
N PRO A 132 9.07 4.90 36.59
CA PRO A 132 9.08 3.45 36.65
C PRO A 132 8.14 2.99 37.78
N ASP A 133 7.18 2.14 37.43
CA ASP A 133 6.19 1.60 38.36
C ASP A 133 6.90 0.75 39.43
N ALA A 134 7.04 1.29 40.65
CA ALA A 134 7.83 0.71 41.73
C ALA A 134 7.30 -0.64 42.27
N ASN A 135 6.22 -1.16 41.68
CA ASN A 135 5.57 -2.43 42.02
C ASN A 135 5.79 -3.54 40.98
N GLN A 136 6.52 -3.32 39.88
CA GLN A 136 6.90 -4.42 38.98
C GLN A 136 8.15 -5.15 39.51
N PRO A 137 8.04 -6.44 39.92
CA PRO A 137 9.19 -7.18 40.43
C PRO A 137 10.26 -7.34 39.35
N ASP A 138 11.52 -7.31 39.79
CA ASP A 138 12.68 -7.40 38.92
C ASP A 138 12.75 -8.76 38.20
N PRO A 139 12.85 -8.82 36.85
CA PRO A 139 12.87 -10.09 36.11
C PRO A 139 13.96 -11.05 36.62
N TYR A 140 15.13 -10.52 37.00
CA TYR A 140 16.25 -11.27 37.57
C TYR A 140 15.98 -11.91 38.95
N LEU A 141 14.95 -11.44 39.69
CA LEU A 141 14.53 -12.05 40.95
C LEU A 141 13.47 -13.14 40.77
N LEU A 142 12.65 -13.05 39.72
CA LEU A 142 11.58 -14.03 39.44
C LEU A 142 12.10 -15.34 38.83
N GLU A 143 13.18 -15.28 38.06
CA GLU A 143 13.83 -16.47 37.49
C GLU A 143 14.57 -17.31 38.54
N ASN A 144 15.09 -16.65 39.60
CA ASN A 144 15.72 -17.33 40.73
C ASN A 144 14.71 -17.89 41.76
N ALA A 145 13.52 -17.29 41.88
CA ALA A 145 12.46 -17.81 42.78
C ALA A 145 11.74 -19.04 42.21
N SER A 146 11.48 -19.07 40.91
CA SER A 146 10.68 -20.12 40.25
C SER A 146 11.41 -21.46 40.07
N ASN A 147 12.73 -21.44 39.87
CA ASN A 147 13.54 -22.66 39.74
C ASN A 147 13.72 -23.42 41.07
N GLY A 148 13.67 -22.75 42.22
CA GLY A 148 13.87 -23.37 43.53
C GLY A 148 12.74 -24.32 43.97
N GLN A 149 11.48 -23.93 43.80
CA GLN A 149 10.34 -24.77 44.19
C GLN A 149 10.01 -25.85 43.15
N ASN A 150 10.07 -25.53 41.86
CA ASN A 150 9.76 -26.49 40.81
C ASN A 150 10.79 -27.64 40.75
N GLY A 151 12.07 -27.36 41.01
CA GLY A 151 13.10 -28.40 41.12
C GLY A 151 12.81 -29.39 42.27
N LEU A 152 12.44 -28.89 43.45
CA LEU A 152 12.14 -29.73 44.61
C LEU A 152 10.89 -30.59 44.39
N ILE A 153 9.81 -30.00 43.84
CA ILE A 153 8.56 -30.71 43.55
C ILE A 153 8.79 -31.77 42.46
N THR A 154 9.57 -31.48 41.42
CA THR A 154 9.89 -32.44 40.35
C THR A 154 10.75 -33.59 40.87
N LEU A 155 11.71 -33.33 41.77
CA LEU A 155 12.50 -34.38 42.43
C LEU A 155 11.64 -35.28 43.35
N VAL A 156 10.70 -34.70 44.09
CA VAL A 156 9.78 -35.47 44.95
C VAL A 156 8.82 -36.32 44.12
N ILE A 157 8.20 -35.76 43.06
CA ILE A 157 7.31 -36.50 42.16
C ILE A 157 8.09 -37.59 41.41
N GLY A 158 9.28 -37.27 40.88
CA GLY A 158 10.17 -38.24 40.23
C GLY A 158 10.59 -39.37 41.16
N GLY A 159 10.92 -39.05 42.43
CA GLY A 159 11.23 -40.03 43.46
C GLY A 159 10.04 -40.95 43.79
N ILE A 160 8.84 -40.39 43.95
CA ILE A 160 7.60 -41.17 44.18
C ILE A 160 7.31 -42.09 42.98
N LEU A 161 7.42 -41.59 41.75
CA LEU A 161 7.22 -42.39 40.54
C LEU A 161 8.27 -43.50 40.40
N ALA A 162 9.53 -43.24 40.73
CA ALA A 162 10.57 -44.25 40.75
C ALA A 162 10.31 -45.34 41.81
N ILE A 163 9.87 -44.96 43.01
CA ILE A 163 9.49 -45.91 44.07
C ILE A 163 8.28 -46.76 43.64
N LEU A 164 7.26 -46.15 43.03
CA LEU A 164 6.09 -46.88 42.50
C LEU A 164 6.47 -47.82 41.35
N PHE A 165 7.40 -47.43 40.48
CA PHE A 165 7.90 -48.28 39.40
C PHE A 165 8.71 -49.47 39.91
N VAL A 166 9.59 -49.25 40.91
CA VAL A 166 10.31 -50.33 41.59
C VAL A 166 9.33 -51.25 42.32
N ALA A 167 8.33 -50.71 43.03
CA ALA A 167 7.29 -51.50 43.67
C ALA A 167 6.52 -52.36 42.66
N LEU A 168 6.12 -51.79 41.51
CA LEU A 168 5.46 -52.51 40.42
C LEU A 168 6.34 -53.63 39.84
N ILE A 169 7.64 -53.38 39.61
CA ILE A 169 8.58 -54.41 39.16
C ILE A 169 8.74 -55.52 40.22
N THR A 170 8.84 -55.17 41.51
CA THR A 170 8.90 -56.20 42.57
C THR A 170 7.61 -57.01 42.68
N LEU A 171 6.44 -56.39 42.46
CA LEU A 171 5.15 -57.07 42.44
C LEU A 171 5.05 -58.03 41.24
N ILE A 172 5.46 -57.59 40.04
CA ILE A 172 5.52 -58.45 38.84
C ILE A 172 6.53 -59.59 39.04
N ALA A 173 7.69 -59.34 39.66
CA ALA A 173 8.67 -60.36 40.01
C ALA A 173 8.15 -61.36 41.06
N PHE A 174 7.25 -60.94 41.95
CA PHE A 174 6.59 -61.79 42.93
C PHE A 174 5.49 -62.65 42.26
N CYS A 175 4.64 -62.04 41.43
CA CYS A 175 3.59 -62.73 40.68
C CYS A 175 4.16 -63.74 39.66
N THR A 176 5.30 -63.44 39.02
CA THR A 176 5.97 -64.38 38.08
C THR A 176 6.75 -65.50 38.77
N ARG A 177 7.09 -65.35 40.06
CA ARG A 177 7.55 -66.48 40.90
C ARG A 177 6.42 -67.31 41.48
N GLY A 178 5.23 -66.74 41.62
CA GLY A 178 4.10 -67.31 42.35
C GLY A 178 2.93 -67.82 41.49
N SER A 179 3.17 -68.73 40.54
CA SER A 179 2.30 -69.90 40.26
C SER A 179 2.70 -70.65 38.98
N PHE A 180 3.70 -71.52 39.12
CA PHE A 180 3.79 -72.71 38.28
C PHE A 180 2.81 -73.75 38.88
N HIS A 181 1.63 -73.99 38.29
CA HIS A 181 1.02 -75.34 38.28
C HIS A 181 -0.24 -75.52 37.40
N ARG A 182 -0.20 -76.60 36.60
CA ARG A 182 -1.32 -77.44 36.06
C ARG A 182 -2.16 -76.94 34.87
N LYS A 183 -1.61 -77.20 33.67
CA LYS A 183 -2.03 -78.21 32.64
C LYS A 183 -3.49 -78.27 32.08
N PRO A 184 -3.68 -78.81 30.85
CA PRO A 184 -4.69 -78.30 29.89
C PRO A 184 -5.71 -79.35 29.39
N HIS A 185 -6.62 -78.96 28.48
CA HIS A 185 -7.08 -79.82 27.35
C HIS A 185 -7.80 -79.05 26.21
N ASN A 186 -7.47 -79.38 24.95
CA ASN A 186 -8.31 -79.62 23.73
C ASN A 186 -9.62 -78.80 23.49
N ALA A 187 -10.01 -78.35 22.28
CA ALA A 187 -9.72 -78.78 20.90
C ALA A 187 -10.31 -77.81 19.83
N GLN A 188 -9.56 -77.61 18.73
CA GLN A 188 -10.00 -77.54 17.30
C GLN A 188 -10.93 -76.39 16.79
N PRO A 189 -10.91 -76.09 15.47
CA PRO A 189 -11.38 -74.82 14.87
C PRO A 189 -12.55 -74.99 13.86
N ILE A 190 -12.91 -73.93 13.08
CA ILE A 190 -13.19 -73.93 11.60
C ILE A 190 -14.15 -72.79 11.10
N ARG A 191 -13.87 -72.28 9.88
CA ARG A 191 -14.72 -71.56 8.84
C ARG A 191 -15.22 -70.09 8.97
N THR A 192 -14.58 -69.25 8.16
CA THR A 192 -15.11 -68.54 6.94
C THR A 192 -16.61 -68.27 6.71
N SER A 193 -16.91 -67.01 6.33
CA SER A 193 -17.86 -66.55 5.27
C SER A 193 -17.63 -65.02 5.09
N SER A 194 -17.43 -64.38 3.93
CA SER A 194 -17.99 -64.40 2.56
C SER A 194 -19.15 -63.41 2.33
N PHE A 195 -19.21 -62.79 1.13
CA PHE A 195 -20.22 -61.84 0.58
C PHE A 195 -20.02 -60.34 0.94
N GLN A 196 -20.26 -59.35 0.05
CA GLN A 196 -20.60 -59.39 -1.38
C GLN A 196 -20.11 -58.15 -2.17
N ARG A 197 -20.13 -58.28 -3.50
CA ARG A 197 -19.77 -57.30 -4.54
C ARG A 197 -20.91 -56.31 -4.84
N LEU A 198 -20.57 -55.07 -5.21
CA LEU A 198 -21.28 -54.32 -6.27
C LEU A 198 -20.30 -53.44 -7.06
N GLN A 199 -20.34 -53.57 -8.39
CA GLN A 199 -19.69 -52.69 -9.39
C GLN A 199 -20.71 -51.56 -9.75
N THR A 200 -20.43 -50.47 -10.47
CA THR A 200 -19.97 -50.44 -11.87
C THR A 200 -19.61 -49.01 -12.41
N HIS A 201 -18.67 -48.99 -13.37
CA HIS A 201 -18.54 -48.12 -14.56
C HIS A 201 -18.31 -46.59 -14.49
N ALA A 202 -17.16 -46.18 -15.04
CA ALA A 202 -16.98 -45.07 -16.01
C ALA A 202 -17.04 -45.65 -17.45
N PRO A 203 -17.12 -44.88 -18.58
CA PRO A 203 -16.22 -43.78 -19.02
C PRO A 203 -17.02 -42.54 -19.53
N SER A 204 -16.60 -41.58 -20.39
CA SER A 204 -15.40 -41.31 -21.25
C SER A 204 -15.31 -39.82 -21.64
N ALA A 205 -14.17 -39.36 -22.21
CA ALA A 205 -14.01 -38.07 -22.93
C ALA A 205 -14.34 -38.23 -24.45
N PRO A 206 -14.43 -37.19 -25.33
CA PRO A 206 -13.36 -36.20 -25.60
C PRO A 206 -13.80 -34.75 -25.96
N SER A 207 -12.81 -33.95 -26.37
CA SER A 207 -12.77 -32.51 -26.71
C SER A 207 -13.50 -32.03 -27.98
N SER A 208 -13.92 -30.74 -28.02
CA SER A 208 -13.47 -29.78 -29.05
C SER A 208 -13.84 -28.29 -28.84
N ILE A 209 -12.90 -27.45 -29.28
CA ILE A 209 -12.92 -26.03 -29.70
C ILE A 209 -14.28 -25.38 -30.03
N HIS A 210 -14.52 -24.15 -29.56
CA HIS A 210 -15.16 -23.08 -30.36
C HIS A 210 -14.87 -21.66 -29.81
N SER A 211 -14.41 -20.76 -30.70
CA SER A 211 -14.35 -19.31 -30.48
C SER A 211 -15.55 -18.61 -31.14
N PRO A 212 -15.99 -17.45 -30.63
CA PRO A 212 -16.58 -16.41 -31.48
C PRO A 212 -15.93 -15.01 -31.29
N PRO A 213 -16.19 -14.04 -32.19
CA PRO A 213 -15.30 -12.88 -32.37
C PRO A 213 -15.95 -11.49 -32.08
N SER A 214 -15.10 -10.45 -32.21
CA SER A 214 -15.44 -9.08 -32.65
C SER A 214 -15.99 -8.08 -31.63
N ILE A 215 -15.43 -6.86 -31.61
CA ILE A 215 -16.05 -5.61 -32.14
C ILE A 215 -15.15 -4.39 -31.79
N ALA A 216 -15.09 -3.40 -32.69
CA ALA A 216 -14.32 -2.16 -32.56
C ALA A 216 -14.96 -1.14 -31.57
N PRO A 217 -14.22 -0.14 -31.04
CA PRO A 217 -14.73 0.72 -29.97
C PRO A 217 -15.83 1.68 -30.47
N THR A 218 -17.00 1.63 -29.85
CA THR A 218 -18.12 2.53 -30.13
C THR A 218 -18.21 3.64 -29.08
N ILE A 219 -17.96 4.88 -29.52
CA ILE A 219 -18.51 6.16 -29.04
C ILE A 219 -18.91 6.22 -27.55
N ALA A 220 -18.07 6.89 -26.75
CA ALA A 220 -18.35 7.16 -25.34
C ALA A 220 -19.56 8.11 -25.15
N THR A 221 -20.54 7.68 -24.38
CA THR A 221 -21.65 8.51 -23.87
C THR A 221 -21.44 8.81 -22.38
N LEU A 222 -21.06 10.06 -22.09
CA LEU A 222 -20.72 10.52 -20.74
C LEU A 222 -21.94 11.16 -20.04
N SER A 223 -22.65 10.38 -19.24
CA SER A 223 -23.78 10.86 -18.43
C SER A 223 -23.32 11.55 -17.14
N ARG A 224 -22.89 12.82 -17.23
CA ARG A 224 -22.45 13.61 -16.06
C ARG A 224 -23.52 14.63 -15.61
N THR A 225 -24.63 14.13 -15.07
CA THR A 225 -25.73 14.99 -14.59
C THR A 225 -26.30 14.56 -13.24
N ARG A 226 -25.66 15.01 -12.15
CA ARG A 226 -26.20 15.31 -10.79
C ARG A 226 -25.06 15.27 -9.77
N ILE A 227 -24.68 16.44 -9.25
CA ILE A 227 -24.20 16.71 -7.87
C ILE A 227 -23.75 18.19 -7.74
N TYR A 228 -23.21 18.81 -8.80
CA TYR A 228 -22.81 20.22 -8.82
C TYR A 228 -23.86 21.10 -9.50
N ALA A 229 -24.87 21.55 -8.75
CA ALA A 229 -25.88 22.49 -9.24
C ALA A 229 -26.20 23.52 -8.16
N ASN A 230 -25.62 24.72 -8.29
CA ASN A 230 -26.31 26.02 -8.23
C ASN A 230 -25.33 27.21 -8.04
N ALA A 231 -24.06 27.00 -7.68
CA ALA A 231 -23.07 28.08 -7.48
C ALA A 231 -21.90 28.10 -8.49
N GLU A 232 -21.46 26.93 -8.97
CA GLU A 232 -20.31 26.80 -9.90
C GLU A 232 -20.39 27.65 -11.20
N PRO A 233 -21.54 27.78 -11.90
CA PRO A 233 -21.57 28.47 -13.19
C PRO A 233 -21.29 29.97 -13.10
N GLU A 234 -21.81 30.63 -12.05
CA GLU A 234 -21.64 32.08 -11.86
C GLU A 234 -20.21 32.43 -11.45
N GLU A 235 -19.61 31.63 -10.57
CA GLU A 235 -18.22 31.80 -10.13
C GLU A 235 -17.22 31.54 -11.25
N LEU A 236 -17.42 30.49 -12.06
CA LEU A 236 -16.59 30.25 -13.25
C LEU A 236 -16.71 31.40 -14.26
N GLN A 237 -17.92 31.90 -14.50
CA GLN A 237 -18.16 33.02 -15.40
C GLN A 237 -17.49 34.31 -14.90
N ARG A 238 -17.55 34.59 -13.59
CA ARG A 238 -16.86 35.73 -12.95
C ARG A 238 -15.35 35.66 -13.18
N ARG A 239 -14.73 34.51 -12.89
CA ARG A 239 -13.28 34.31 -13.08
C ARG A 239 -12.85 34.46 -14.55
N ILE A 240 -13.66 33.94 -15.48
CA ILE A 240 -13.41 34.12 -16.92
C ILE A 240 -13.47 35.61 -17.28
N SER A 241 -14.51 36.33 -16.85
CA SER A 241 -14.67 37.77 -17.12
C SER A 241 -13.50 38.62 -16.58
N GLU A 242 -12.96 38.28 -15.42
CA GLU A 242 -11.80 38.98 -14.82
C GLU A 242 -10.49 38.75 -15.56
N LEU A 243 -10.31 37.59 -16.19
CA LEU A 243 -9.12 37.25 -16.97
C LEU A 243 -9.30 37.48 -18.49
N THR A 244 -10.42 38.05 -18.93
CA THR A 244 -10.71 38.22 -20.36
C THR A 244 -9.68 39.13 -21.06
N VAL A 245 -9.03 38.61 -22.10
CA VAL A 245 -8.09 39.34 -22.97
C VAL A 245 -8.53 39.29 -24.44
N GLN A 246 -8.22 40.34 -25.19
CA GLN A 246 -8.54 40.43 -26.62
C GLN A 246 -7.68 39.46 -27.44
N ARG A 247 -8.29 38.62 -28.28
CA ARG A 247 -7.58 37.61 -29.10
C ARG A 247 -6.50 38.18 -29.99
N CYS A 248 -6.72 39.37 -30.55
CA CYS A 248 -5.76 40.07 -31.42
C CYS A 248 -4.42 40.42 -30.74
N ARG A 249 -4.36 40.37 -29.40
CA ARG A 249 -3.13 40.56 -28.60
C ARG A 249 -2.35 39.27 -28.37
N VAL A 250 -2.86 38.13 -28.84
CA VAL A 250 -2.28 36.80 -28.66
C VAL A 250 -1.81 36.27 -30.01
N ARG A 251 -0.51 36.00 -30.15
CA ARG A 251 0.09 35.41 -31.36
C ARG A 251 0.64 34.03 -31.05
N LEU A 252 0.09 33.00 -31.68
CA LEU A 252 0.64 31.64 -31.62
C LEU A 252 1.94 31.59 -32.45
N SER A 253 2.97 30.89 -31.97
CA SER A 253 4.25 30.73 -32.67
C SER A 253 4.52 29.28 -33.06
N SER A 254 4.79 28.41 -32.09
CA SER A 254 5.09 26.98 -32.31
C SER A 254 4.13 26.07 -31.57
N LEU A 255 3.65 25.03 -32.23
CA LEU A 255 2.90 23.94 -31.59
C LEU A 255 3.87 23.09 -30.76
N LEU A 256 3.60 22.94 -29.45
CA LEU A 256 4.42 22.17 -28.51
C LEU A 256 3.85 20.77 -28.28
N GLN A 257 2.52 20.65 -28.16
CA GLN A 257 1.81 19.39 -27.95
C GLN A 257 0.47 19.42 -28.67
N GLU A 258 0.05 18.28 -29.22
CA GLU A 258 -1.22 18.07 -29.89
C GLU A 258 -1.78 16.70 -29.49
N GLY A 259 -3.06 16.67 -29.14
CA GLY A 259 -3.86 15.46 -28.92
C GLY A 259 -4.95 15.32 -29.96
N THR A 260 -6.00 14.56 -29.67
CA THR A 260 -7.16 14.39 -30.56
C THR A 260 -7.90 15.71 -30.80
N PHE A 261 -8.02 16.54 -29.76
CA PHE A 261 -8.75 17.81 -29.81
C PHE A 261 -8.01 18.98 -29.15
N GLY A 262 -7.20 18.74 -28.12
CA GLY A 262 -6.40 19.73 -27.42
C GLY A 262 -5.09 20.07 -28.13
N ARG A 263 -4.65 21.32 -28.03
CA ARG A 263 -3.35 21.79 -28.50
C ARG A 263 -2.73 22.74 -27.47
N VAL A 264 -1.41 22.67 -27.35
CA VAL A 264 -0.59 23.57 -26.54
C VAL A 264 0.43 24.24 -27.46
N TYR A 265 0.38 25.56 -27.53
CA TYR A 265 1.32 26.37 -28.31
C TYR A 265 2.24 27.18 -27.39
N ARG A 266 3.46 27.49 -27.84
CA ARG A 266 4.17 28.70 -27.41
C ARG A 266 3.61 29.87 -28.22
N GLY A 267 3.60 31.06 -27.63
CA GLY A 267 3.17 32.28 -28.29
C GLY A 267 3.61 33.52 -27.54
N SER A 268 3.15 34.68 -27.99
CA SER A 268 3.34 35.96 -27.31
C SER A 268 2.01 36.64 -27.01
N TYR A 269 1.98 37.37 -25.90
CA TYR A 269 0.91 38.25 -25.46
C TYR A 269 1.42 39.69 -25.40
N ASN A 270 0.66 40.64 -25.96
CA ASN A 270 1.05 42.05 -26.11
C ASN A 270 2.46 42.23 -26.72
N ASP A 271 2.82 41.39 -27.69
CA ASP A 271 4.10 41.38 -28.43
C ASP A 271 5.39 41.32 -27.58
N SER A 272 5.27 41.01 -26.28
CA SER A 272 6.38 41.13 -25.31
C SER A 272 6.41 40.01 -24.26
N GLN A 273 5.25 39.53 -23.83
CA GLN A 273 5.16 38.46 -22.83
C GLN A 273 5.12 37.10 -23.53
N GLU A 274 6.13 36.25 -23.35
CA GLU A 274 6.02 34.84 -23.77
C GLU A 274 4.96 34.11 -22.95
N VAL A 275 4.12 33.34 -23.65
CA VAL A 275 3.00 32.59 -23.07
C VAL A 275 2.89 31.18 -23.64
N LEU A 276 2.42 30.25 -22.82
CA LEU A 276 1.85 28.98 -23.28
C LEU A 276 0.36 29.22 -23.53
N VAL A 277 -0.16 28.70 -24.64
CA VAL A 277 -1.58 28.82 -25.00
C VAL A 277 -2.18 27.42 -25.13
N LYS A 278 -3.04 27.05 -24.18
CA LYS A 278 -3.91 25.87 -24.29
C LYS A 278 -5.17 26.26 -25.08
N THR A 279 -5.52 25.46 -26.09
CA THR A 279 -6.71 25.63 -26.93
C THR A 279 -7.27 24.28 -27.35
N VAL A 280 -8.48 24.25 -27.87
CA VAL A 280 -8.99 23.10 -28.64
C VAL A 280 -8.94 23.37 -30.15
N GLY A 281 -9.11 22.32 -30.94
CA GLY A 281 -9.18 22.34 -32.40
C GLY A 281 -10.55 22.68 -32.99
N PRO A 282 -10.63 22.86 -34.32
CA PRO A 282 -11.88 23.25 -35.00
C PRO A 282 -12.99 22.19 -34.93
N HIS A 283 -12.64 20.92 -34.68
CA HIS A 283 -13.59 19.81 -34.57
C HIS A 283 -13.95 19.47 -33.11
N ALA A 284 -13.53 20.27 -32.14
CA ALA A 284 -13.84 20.01 -30.73
C ALA A 284 -15.31 20.31 -30.41
N SER A 285 -15.93 19.40 -29.66
CA SER A 285 -17.29 19.56 -29.15
C SER A 285 -17.38 20.63 -28.08
N GLN A 286 -18.59 21.18 -27.88
CA GLN A 286 -18.86 22.14 -26.80
C GLN A 286 -18.54 21.58 -25.40
N ILE A 287 -18.62 20.26 -25.21
CA ILE A 287 -18.24 19.58 -23.96
C ILE A 287 -16.73 19.68 -23.74
N GLN A 288 -15.91 19.46 -24.78
CA GLN A 288 -14.46 19.58 -24.71
C GLN A 288 -14.01 21.04 -24.49
N VAL A 289 -14.70 22.00 -25.10
CA VAL A 289 -14.51 23.45 -24.84
C VAL A 289 -14.82 23.78 -23.37
N SER A 290 -15.95 23.29 -22.86
CA SER A 290 -16.36 23.49 -21.46
C SER A 290 -15.37 22.87 -20.46
N LEU A 291 -14.88 21.65 -20.74
CA LEU A 291 -13.85 21.00 -19.92
C LEU A 291 -12.53 21.77 -19.91
N LEU A 292 -12.07 22.29 -21.05
CA LEU A 292 -10.88 23.15 -21.12
C LEU A 292 -11.03 24.36 -20.17
N LEU A 293 -12.13 25.09 -20.27
CA LEU A 293 -12.37 26.27 -19.44
C LEU A 293 -12.51 25.91 -17.96
N HIS A 294 -13.30 24.89 -17.61
CA HIS A 294 -13.54 24.51 -16.21
C HIS A 294 -12.27 23.97 -15.52
N GLU A 295 -11.48 23.13 -16.20
CA GLU A 295 -10.27 22.55 -15.61
C GLU A 295 -9.10 23.53 -15.64
N GLY A 296 -8.99 24.36 -16.68
CA GLY A 296 -7.92 25.35 -16.79
C GLY A 296 -8.03 26.51 -15.80
N MET A 297 -9.24 26.77 -15.30
CA MET A 297 -9.50 27.77 -14.25
C MET A 297 -9.42 27.18 -12.82
N SER A 298 -8.98 25.92 -12.66
CA SER A 298 -8.83 25.27 -11.35
C SER A 298 -7.76 25.91 -10.46
N LEU A 299 -6.67 26.41 -11.07
CA LEU A 299 -5.58 27.11 -10.38
C LEU A 299 -5.69 28.65 -10.51
N TYR A 300 -6.86 29.16 -10.88
CA TYR A 300 -7.13 30.60 -10.94
C TYR A 300 -6.72 31.29 -9.64
N GLY A 301 -5.96 32.38 -9.75
CA GLY A 301 -5.58 33.24 -8.62
C GLY A 301 -4.47 32.70 -7.72
N ALA A 302 -3.93 31.50 -7.97
CA ALA A 302 -2.83 30.94 -7.18
C ALA A 302 -1.52 31.70 -7.41
N GLN A 303 -0.90 32.20 -6.34
CA GLN A 303 0.29 33.07 -6.38
C GLN A 303 1.49 32.41 -5.70
N HIS A 304 2.19 31.53 -6.44
CA HIS A 304 3.39 30.84 -5.97
C HIS A 304 4.38 30.60 -7.12
N PRO A 305 5.71 30.76 -6.93
CA PRO A 305 6.70 30.56 -8.00
C PRO A 305 6.68 29.15 -8.60
N GLY A 306 6.34 28.12 -7.82
CA GLY A 306 6.18 26.74 -8.27
C GLY A 306 4.80 26.39 -8.86
N ILE A 307 3.92 27.37 -9.10
CA ILE A 307 2.59 27.16 -9.72
C ILE A 307 2.54 27.88 -11.08
N LEU A 308 1.80 27.30 -12.02
CA LEU A 308 1.45 27.86 -13.32
C LEU A 308 -0.04 28.22 -13.34
N SER A 309 -0.42 29.31 -12.66
CA SER A 309 -1.77 29.86 -12.76
C SER A 309 -2.07 30.33 -14.19
N VAL A 310 -3.33 30.20 -14.59
CA VAL A 310 -3.88 30.89 -15.76
C VAL A 310 -3.67 32.40 -15.60
N LEU A 311 -3.19 33.04 -16.68
CA LEU A 311 -2.85 34.46 -16.79
C LEU A 311 -3.96 35.25 -17.51
N GLY A 312 -4.64 34.60 -18.46
CA GLY A 312 -5.64 35.25 -19.31
C GLY A 312 -6.50 34.24 -20.05
N VAL A 313 -7.71 34.66 -20.43
CA VAL A 313 -8.66 33.86 -21.21
C VAL A 313 -9.11 34.70 -22.41
N SER A 314 -9.06 34.17 -23.63
CA SER A 314 -9.66 34.81 -24.79
C SER A 314 -10.79 33.94 -25.32
N ILE A 315 -11.99 34.52 -25.41
CA ILE A 315 -13.20 33.91 -25.97
C ILE A 315 -13.75 34.91 -26.99
N ASP A 316 -13.66 34.54 -28.27
CA ASP A 316 -14.24 35.30 -29.39
C ASP A 316 -15.30 34.43 -30.07
N ASP A 317 -16.41 35.04 -30.49
CA ASP A 317 -17.52 34.35 -31.15
C ASP A 317 -17.05 33.45 -32.31
N HIS A 318 -17.61 32.24 -32.36
CA HIS A 318 -17.30 31.22 -33.38
C HIS A 318 -15.84 30.72 -33.43
N THR A 319 -15.02 30.98 -32.41
CA THR A 319 -13.64 30.46 -32.33
C THR A 319 -13.37 29.64 -31.06
N ALA A 320 -12.37 28.76 -31.11
CA ALA A 320 -11.91 28.02 -29.93
C ALA A 320 -11.24 28.97 -28.92
N PRO A 321 -11.55 28.87 -27.61
CA PRO A 321 -11.00 29.76 -26.61
C PRO A 321 -9.52 29.46 -26.35
N PHE A 322 -8.78 30.50 -25.97
CA PHE A 322 -7.38 30.41 -25.56
C PHE A 322 -7.28 30.60 -24.05
N LEU A 323 -6.64 29.66 -23.36
CA LEU A 323 -6.13 29.85 -22.01
C LEU A 323 -4.64 30.16 -22.08
N LEU A 324 -4.26 31.32 -21.53
CA LEU A 324 -2.90 31.82 -21.52
C LEU A 324 -2.25 31.54 -20.18
N TYR A 325 -0.99 31.14 -20.21
CA TYR A 325 -0.15 30.92 -19.04
C TYR A 325 1.22 31.53 -19.29
N LEU A 326 1.91 31.99 -18.24
CA LEU A 326 3.30 32.47 -18.37
C LEU A 326 4.21 31.34 -18.89
N ALA A 327 4.91 31.52 -20.01
CA ALA A 327 5.90 30.55 -20.47
C ALA A 327 7.26 30.86 -19.84
N PRO A 328 7.87 29.95 -19.05
CA PRO A 328 9.29 30.02 -18.78
C PRO A 328 10.11 29.85 -20.08
N GLU A 329 11.29 30.43 -20.10
CA GLU A 329 12.28 30.21 -21.17
C GLU A 329 12.57 28.72 -21.32
N ASN A 330 12.59 28.22 -22.56
CA ASN A 330 12.83 26.81 -22.89
C ASN A 330 11.96 25.78 -22.16
N SER A 331 10.81 26.20 -21.59
CA SER A 331 9.95 25.31 -20.80
C SER A 331 9.34 24.14 -21.59
N ARG A 332 9.33 22.95 -20.99
CA ARG A 332 8.87 21.68 -21.56
C ARG A 332 7.96 20.96 -20.55
N ASN A 333 7.13 20.03 -21.02
CA ASN A 333 6.37 19.15 -20.13
C ASN A 333 7.33 18.22 -19.36
N LEU A 334 7.16 18.07 -18.04
CA LEU A 334 8.09 17.31 -17.19
C LEU A 334 8.12 15.82 -17.55
N LYS A 335 6.98 15.17 -17.84
CA LYS A 335 6.96 13.76 -18.28
C LYS A 335 7.72 13.56 -19.59
N ILE A 336 7.61 14.50 -20.53
CA ILE A 336 8.36 14.46 -21.80
C ILE A 336 9.86 14.67 -21.54
N PHE A 337 10.23 15.70 -20.77
CA PHE A 337 11.62 15.98 -20.42
C PHE A 337 12.33 14.79 -19.76
N LEU A 338 11.67 14.12 -18.81
CA LEU A 338 12.23 12.96 -18.11
C LEU A 338 12.54 11.77 -19.05
N GLN A 339 11.87 11.68 -20.20
CA GLN A 339 12.11 10.63 -21.20
C GLN A 339 13.23 10.99 -22.18
N GLU A 340 13.72 12.24 -22.19
CA GLU A 340 14.82 12.67 -23.06
C GLU A 340 16.19 12.15 -22.58
N PRO A 341 17.17 11.95 -23.48
CA PRO A 341 18.50 11.49 -23.11
C PRO A 341 19.20 12.36 -22.06
N VAL A 342 18.93 13.68 -22.05
CA VAL A 342 19.51 14.62 -21.07
C VAL A 342 19.05 14.34 -19.65
N ALA A 343 17.81 13.86 -19.44
CA ALA A 343 17.32 13.56 -18.09
C ALA A 343 18.07 12.38 -17.43
N ARG A 344 18.78 11.56 -18.21
CA ARG A 344 19.65 10.49 -17.69
C ARG A 344 20.90 11.03 -16.96
N THR A 345 21.21 12.33 -17.09
CA THR A 345 22.29 12.98 -16.35
C THR A 345 21.80 13.68 -15.08
N LEU A 346 20.51 13.57 -14.74
CA LEU A 346 19.99 14.13 -13.48
C LEU A 346 20.56 13.37 -12.28
N THR A 347 21.13 14.12 -11.35
CA THR A 347 21.58 13.62 -10.05
C THR A 347 20.39 13.49 -9.08
N THR A 348 20.53 12.64 -8.05
CA THR A 348 19.55 12.52 -6.97
C THR A 348 19.28 13.87 -6.29
N ILE A 349 20.31 14.71 -6.12
CA ILE A 349 20.19 16.08 -5.58
C ILE A 349 19.26 16.94 -6.45
N GLN A 350 19.39 16.87 -7.78
CA GLN A 350 18.49 17.58 -8.70
C GLN A 350 17.06 17.04 -8.67
N ILE A 351 16.89 15.71 -8.59
CA ILE A 351 15.58 15.07 -8.47
C ILE A 351 14.86 15.52 -7.18
N VAL A 352 15.54 15.47 -6.02
CA VAL A 352 14.98 15.93 -4.74
C VAL A 352 14.67 17.43 -4.77
N LYS A 353 15.49 18.24 -5.43
CA LYS A 353 15.21 19.68 -5.64
C LYS A 353 13.95 19.92 -6.49
N ILE A 354 13.65 19.06 -7.46
CA ILE A 354 12.39 19.13 -8.22
C ILE A 354 11.21 18.72 -7.32
N GLN A 355 11.34 17.62 -6.57
CA GLN A 355 10.31 17.17 -5.62
C GLN A 355 9.96 18.24 -4.57
N LEU A 356 10.97 18.91 -3.99
CA LEU A 356 10.79 19.95 -2.98
C LEU A 356 10.04 21.18 -3.53
N GLN A 357 10.35 21.63 -4.74
CA GLN A 357 9.63 22.74 -5.40
C GLN A 357 8.14 22.42 -5.61
N ILE A 358 7.83 21.17 -5.95
CA ILE A 358 6.44 20.72 -6.14
C ILE A 358 5.73 20.56 -4.79
N ALA A 359 6.41 20.05 -3.76
CA ALA A 359 5.88 19.96 -2.40
C ALA A 359 5.53 21.34 -1.83
N GLN A 360 6.37 22.35 -2.06
CA GLN A 360 6.10 23.76 -1.72
C GLN A 360 4.86 24.30 -2.44
N ALA A 361 4.73 24.03 -3.74
CA ALA A 361 3.57 24.43 -4.53
C ALA A 361 2.26 23.78 -4.05
N LEU A 362 2.30 22.49 -3.69
CA LEU A 362 1.15 21.76 -3.17
C LEU A 362 0.76 22.21 -1.77
N GLY A 363 1.72 22.47 -0.88
CA GLY A 363 1.45 23.09 0.43
C GLY A 363 0.81 24.48 0.31
N HIS A 364 1.21 25.27 -0.69
CA HIS A 364 0.54 26.54 -0.99
C HIS A 364 -0.92 26.33 -1.44
N LEU A 365 -1.20 25.37 -2.32
CA LEU A 365 -2.58 25.07 -2.74
C LEU A 365 -3.45 24.61 -1.56
N HIS A 366 -2.94 23.68 -0.75
CA HIS A 366 -3.68 23.13 0.40
C HIS A 366 -3.97 24.19 1.47
N SER A 367 -3.02 25.07 1.77
CA SER A 367 -3.26 26.22 2.69
C SER A 367 -4.31 27.22 2.19
N HIS A 368 -4.71 27.15 0.91
CA HIS A 368 -5.82 27.92 0.33
C HIS A 368 -7.07 27.05 0.04
N GLY A 369 -7.12 25.80 0.53
CA GLY A 369 -8.24 24.87 0.36
C GLY A 369 -8.38 24.28 -1.05
N VAL A 370 -7.34 24.35 -1.89
CA VAL A 370 -7.35 23.86 -3.27
C VAL A 370 -6.77 22.45 -3.34
N ILE A 371 -7.61 21.46 -3.66
CA ILE A 371 -7.18 20.07 -3.92
C ILE A 371 -6.93 19.90 -5.43
N HIS A 372 -5.75 19.41 -5.82
CA HIS A 372 -5.30 19.30 -7.20
C HIS A 372 -5.90 18.11 -7.96
N LYS A 373 -6.10 16.96 -7.29
CA LYS A 373 -6.81 15.74 -7.77
C LYS A 373 -6.13 14.96 -8.90
N ASP A 374 -5.14 15.52 -9.58
CA ASP A 374 -4.41 14.90 -10.70
C ASP A 374 -2.92 15.31 -10.68
N ILE A 375 -2.22 14.98 -9.60
CA ILE A 375 -0.78 15.25 -9.45
C ILE A 375 0.00 14.14 -10.17
N ALA A 376 0.78 14.53 -11.18
CA ALA A 376 1.59 13.63 -12.00
C ALA A 376 2.62 14.42 -12.82
N ALA A 377 3.65 13.75 -13.35
CA ALA A 377 4.70 14.41 -14.12
C ALA A 377 4.16 15.05 -15.42
N ARG A 378 3.08 14.49 -15.99
CA ARG A 378 2.36 15.07 -17.14
C ARG A 378 1.72 16.44 -16.86
N ASN A 379 1.44 16.78 -15.60
CA ASN A 379 0.81 18.04 -15.18
C ASN A 379 1.82 19.02 -14.58
N CYS A 380 3.11 18.84 -14.88
CA CYS A 380 4.18 19.75 -14.48
C CYS A 380 4.94 20.27 -15.71
N VAL A 381 5.46 21.49 -15.61
CA VAL A 381 6.30 22.15 -16.61
C VAL A 381 7.67 22.42 -15.99
N ILE A 382 8.76 22.17 -16.73
CA ILE A 382 10.14 22.36 -16.27
C ILE A 382 10.96 23.11 -17.32
N ASP A 383 11.95 23.89 -16.90
CA ASP A 383 12.93 24.55 -17.78
C ASP A 383 14.36 24.00 -17.62
N ASP A 384 15.27 24.50 -18.46
CA ASP A 384 16.69 24.09 -18.47
C ASP A 384 17.43 24.39 -17.15
N GLN A 385 16.88 25.24 -16.28
CA GLN A 385 17.43 25.53 -14.94
C GLN A 385 16.81 24.62 -13.85
N LEU A 386 16.01 23.64 -14.25
CA LEU A 386 15.26 22.71 -13.39
C LEU A 386 14.30 23.42 -12.43
N ARG A 387 13.79 24.59 -12.84
CA ARG A 387 12.68 25.26 -12.14
C ARG A 387 11.40 24.58 -12.61
N VAL A 388 10.64 24.03 -11.68
CA VAL A 388 9.42 23.28 -11.98
C VAL A 388 8.18 24.04 -11.53
N LYS A 389 7.12 23.95 -12.34
CA LYS A 389 5.80 24.52 -12.05
C LYS A 389 4.72 23.46 -12.18
N LEU A 390 3.91 23.32 -11.14
CA LEU A 390 2.67 22.55 -11.18
C LEU A 390 1.64 23.31 -12.03
N ALA A 391 1.00 22.64 -12.98
CA ALA A 391 0.02 23.20 -13.89
C ALA A 391 -1.31 22.46 -13.77
N ASP A 392 -2.40 23.12 -14.15
CA ASP A 392 -3.71 22.47 -14.20
C ASP A 392 -3.74 21.30 -15.20
N ASN A 393 -4.68 20.38 -14.97
CA ASN A 393 -4.85 19.17 -15.76
C ASN A 393 -5.76 19.34 -17.00
N SER A 394 -6.08 20.58 -17.42
CA SER A 394 -6.84 20.76 -18.66
C SER A 394 -6.04 20.26 -19.86
N LEU A 395 -6.76 19.56 -20.76
CA LEU A 395 -6.24 18.80 -21.90
C LEU A 395 -5.42 17.53 -21.55
N SER A 396 -5.05 17.28 -20.29
CA SER A 396 -4.12 16.19 -19.95
C SER A 396 -4.64 14.79 -20.34
N ARG A 397 -5.96 14.58 -20.28
CA ARG A 397 -6.63 13.35 -20.77
C ARG A 397 -6.48 13.10 -22.28
N ASP A 398 -6.27 14.16 -23.06
CA ASP A 398 -6.15 14.09 -24.52
C ASP A 398 -4.69 14.11 -24.98
N LEU A 399 -3.81 14.77 -24.22
CA LEU A 399 -2.37 14.80 -24.49
C LEU A 399 -1.64 13.55 -23.97
N PHE A 400 -2.15 12.91 -22.91
CA PHE A 400 -1.58 11.71 -22.29
C PHE A 400 -2.64 10.60 -22.10
N PRO A 401 -3.36 10.17 -23.15
CA PRO A 401 -4.51 9.26 -23.00
C PRO A 401 -4.15 7.90 -22.38
N GLY A 402 -2.91 7.43 -22.55
CA GLY A 402 -2.43 6.18 -21.96
C GLY A 402 -2.31 6.18 -20.42
N ASP A 403 -2.46 7.33 -19.77
CA ASP A 403 -2.45 7.45 -18.30
C ASP A 403 -3.85 7.38 -17.68
N TYR A 404 -4.92 7.46 -18.48
CA TYR A 404 -6.30 7.58 -18.01
C TYR A 404 -7.17 6.40 -18.45
N TYR A 405 -8.00 5.91 -17.53
CA TYR A 405 -8.82 4.72 -17.73
C TYR A 405 -10.24 4.94 -17.19
N CYS A 406 -11.22 4.28 -17.83
CA CYS A 406 -12.62 4.26 -17.42
C CYS A 406 -12.92 2.91 -16.75
N LEU A 407 -13.35 2.93 -15.49
CA LEU A 407 -13.68 1.71 -14.74
C LEU A 407 -15.17 1.34 -14.87
N GLY A 408 -15.70 1.40 -16.08
CA GLY A 408 -17.11 1.08 -16.40
C GLY A 408 -18.13 2.18 -16.09
N ASP A 409 -17.72 3.31 -15.50
CA ASP A 409 -18.59 4.42 -15.09
C ASP A 409 -18.53 5.64 -16.01
N SER A 410 -18.09 5.43 -17.26
CA SER A 410 -17.87 6.43 -18.32
C SER A 410 -16.85 7.54 -18.05
N GLU A 411 -16.29 7.64 -16.84
CA GLU A 411 -15.40 8.73 -16.44
C GLU A 411 -13.92 8.30 -16.47
N ASN A 412 -13.16 8.86 -17.42
CA ASN A 412 -11.72 8.64 -17.53
C ASN A 412 -10.95 9.32 -16.39
N ARG A 413 -10.28 8.52 -15.55
CA ARG A 413 -9.49 8.95 -14.39
C ARG A 413 -8.06 8.41 -14.44
N PRO A 414 -7.07 9.08 -13.82
CA PRO A 414 -5.68 8.63 -13.81
C PRO A 414 -5.45 7.50 -12.79
N ILE A 415 -6.11 6.35 -12.97
CA ILE A 415 -6.29 5.31 -11.94
C ILE A 415 -4.98 4.92 -11.22
N LYS A 416 -3.85 4.85 -11.95
CA LYS A 416 -2.53 4.45 -11.38
C LYS A 416 -1.86 5.50 -10.49
N TRP A 417 -2.40 6.73 -10.43
CA TRP A 417 -1.97 7.82 -9.53
C TRP A 417 -2.96 8.05 -8.37
N LEU A 418 -4.17 7.48 -8.43
CA LEU A 418 -5.20 7.74 -7.44
C LEU A 418 -4.96 6.96 -6.14
N ALA A 419 -5.32 7.60 -5.02
CA ALA A 419 -5.42 6.94 -3.73
C ALA A 419 -6.59 5.93 -3.70
N LEU A 420 -6.52 4.95 -2.82
CA LEU A 420 -7.51 3.87 -2.74
C LEU A 420 -8.94 4.40 -2.50
N GLU A 421 -9.09 5.41 -1.63
CA GLU A 421 -10.37 6.07 -1.36
C GLU A 421 -10.89 6.90 -2.56
N SER A 422 -9.99 7.41 -3.40
CA SER A 422 -10.34 8.12 -4.64
C SER A 422 -10.78 7.16 -5.75
N ILE A 423 -10.25 5.94 -5.78
CA ILE A 423 -10.70 4.87 -6.68
C ILE A 423 -12.07 4.35 -6.23
N GLN A 424 -12.22 3.99 -4.94
CA GLN A 424 -13.42 3.36 -4.39
C GLN A 424 -14.62 4.30 -4.25
N PHE A 425 -14.40 5.49 -3.70
CA PHE A 425 -15.47 6.38 -3.24
C PHE A 425 -15.50 7.72 -3.97
N LYS A 426 -14.59 7.92 -4.95
CA LYS A 426 -14.36 9.22 -5.62
C LYS A 426 -14.10 10.36 -4.62
N GLN A 427 -13.52 10.05 -3.48
CA GLN A 427 -13.15 11.04 -2.47
C GLN A 427 -11.81 11.67 -2.81
N PHE A 428 -11.75 13.00 -2.76
CA PHE A 428 -10.55 13.77 -3.05
C PHE A 428 -10.34 14.80 -1.93
N ASN A 429 -9.15 14.78 -1.35
CA ASN A 429 -8.70 15.59 -0.23
C ASN A 429 -7.16 15.74 -0.26
N GLU A 430 -6.59 16.46 0.70
CA GLU A 430 -5.14 16.71 0.80
C GLU A 430 -4.33 15.42 0.87
N ALA A 431 -4.81 14.41 1.59
CA ALA A 431 -4.17 13.10 1.73
C ALA A 431 -4.21 12.26 0.43
N SER A 432 -5.21 12.45 -0.43
CA SER A 432 -5.25 11.85 -1.77
C SER A 432 -4.27 12.53 -2.74
N ASP A 433 -4.05 13.84 -2.57
CA ASP A 433 -2.99 14.59 -3.27
C ASP A 433 -1.59 14.14 -2.78
N THR A 434 -1.42 13.90 -1.48
CA THR A 434 -0.19 13.32 -0.90
C THR A 434 0.16 11.97 -1.55
N TRP A 435 -0.82 11.08 -1.71
CA TRP A 435 -0.62 9.79 -2.40
C TRP A 435 -0.12 9.97 -3.83
N ALA A 436 -0.79 10.84 -4.60
CA ALA A 436 -0.43 11.13 -5.98
C ALA A 436 0.95 11.80 -6.09
N PHE A 437 1.32 12.64 -5.12
CA PHE A 437 2.69 13.18 -5.00
C PHE A 437 3.74 12.09 -4.73
N GLY A 438 3.44 11.07 -3.91
CA GLY A 438 4.31 9.89 -3.79
C GLY A 438 4.53 9.19 -5.13
N VAL A 439 3.47 9.02 -5.94
CA VAL A 439 3.60 8.45 -7.30
C VAL A 439 4.44 9.35 -8.21
N LEU A 440 4.30 10.67 -8.12
CA LEU A 440 5.15 11.63 -8.84
C LEU A 440 6.63 11.59 -8.40
N MET A 441 6.91 11.41 -7.11
CA MET A 441 8.29 11.19 -6.63
C MET A 441 8.91 9.94 -7.27
N TRP A 442 8.12 8.88 -7.43
CA TRP A 442 8.52 7.65 -8.12
C TRP A 442 8.68 7.86 -9.64
N GLU A 443 7.79 8.62 -10.31
CA GLU A 443 7.96 9.01 -11.72
C GLU A 443 9.31 9.75 -11.91
N LEU A 444 9.63 10.69 -11.03
CA LEU A 444 10.89 11.44 -11.06
C LEU A 444 12.12 10.53 -10.91
N CYS A 445 12.10 9.60 -9.96
CA CYS A 445 13.21 8.68 -9.72
C CYS A 445 13.35 7.58 -10.78
N THR A 446 12.30 7.31 -11.56
CA THR A 446 12.32 6.29 -12.63
C THR A 446 12.50 6.86 -14.04
N LEU A 447 12.59 8.18 -14.19
CA LEU A 447 12.58 8.90 -15.47
C LEU A 447 11.28 8.68 -16.26
N ALA A 448 10.16 8.90 -15.57
CA ALA A 448 8.79 8.79 -16.05
C ALA A 448 8.44 7.44 -16.72
N ARG A 449 8.80 6.34 -16.03
CA ARG A 449 8.20 5.03 -16.31
C ARG A 449 6.71 5.05 -15.95
N GLN A 450 5.94 4.13 -16.55
CA GLN A 450 4.54 3.95 -16.15
C GLN A 450 4.49 3.34 -14.74
N PRO A 451 3.79 3.97 -13.77
CA PRO A 451 3.57 3.35 -12.47
C PRO A 451 2.69 2.11 -12.65
N TYR A 452 2.97 1.05 -11.87
CA TYR A 452 2.26 -0.23 -11.88
C TYR A 452 2.06 -0.77 -13.31
N ALA A 453 3.11 -0.77 -14.14
CA ALA A 453 3.01 -1.07 -15.57
C ALA A 453 2.40 -2.46 -15.85
N GLU A 454 2.72 -3.41 -14.98
CA GLU A 454 2.29 -4.81 -14.95
C GLU A 454 0.88 -5.05 -14.42
N VAL A 455 0.25 -4.06 -13.77
CA VAL A 455 -1.09 -4.19 -13.17
C VAL A 455 -2.15 -3.61 -14.11
N ASP A 456 -3.22 -4.36 -14.35
CA ASP A 456 -4.38 -3.86 -15.09
C ASP A 456 -5.10 -2.75 -14.30
N PRO A 457 -5.50 -1.62 -14.92
CA PRO A 457 -6.26 -0.55 -14.26
C PRO A 457 -7.52 -1.01 -13.52
N PHE A 458 -8.21 -2.05 -14.00
CA PHE A 458 -9.41 -2.60 -13.34
C PHE A 458 -9.05 -3.34 -12.03
N GLU A 459 -7.88 -3.96 -11.96
CA GLU A 459 -7.38 -4.68 -10.77
C GLU A 459 -6.70 -3.74 -9.75
N MET A 460 -6.46 -2.47 -10.11
CA MET A 460 -5.72 -1.52 -9.27
C MET A 460 -6.32 -1.36 -7.87
N GLU A 461 -7.65 -1.34 -7.75
CA GLU A 461 -8.32 -1.23 -6.46
C GLU A 461 -8.00 -2.42 -5.54
N HIS A 462 -8.08 -3.63 -6.09
CA HIS A 462 -7.79 -4.87 -5.36
C HIS A 462 -6.31 -4.98 -5.01
N TYR A 463 -5.43 -4.66 -5.97
CA TYR A 463 -3.98 -4.67 -5.80
C TYR A 463 -3.53 -3.74 -4.66
N LEU A 464 -4.05 -2.51 -4.61
CA LEU A 464 -3.77 -1.56 -3.54
C LEU A 464 -4.40 -1.95 -2.20
N ARG A 465 -5.61 -2.54 -2.21
CA ARG A 465 -6.29 -3.06 -1.01
C ARG A 465 -5.53 -4.21 -0.36
N ASP A 466 -4.95 -5.11 -1.16
CA ASP A 466 -4.12 -6.24 -0.67
C ASP A 466 -2.72 -5.79 -0.20
N GLY A 467 -2.45 -4.47 -0.16
CA GLY A 467 -1.26 -3.87 0.43
C GLY A 467 -0.07 -3.69 -0.51
N TYR A 468 -0.18 -4.09 -1.78
CA TYR A 468 0.89 -3.89 -2.76
C TYR A 468 1.08 -2.41 -3.11
N ARG A 469 2.32 -2.03 -3.42
CA ARG A 469 2.77 -0.65 -3.73
C ARG A 469 3.85 -0.68 -4.81
N LEU A 470 4.17 0.49 -5.36
CA LEU A 470 5.30 0.64 -6.28
C LEU A 470 6.60 0.17 -5.61
N SER A 471 7.40 -0.60 -6.35
CA SER A 471 8.71 -1.04 -5.90
C SER A 471 9.73 0.10 -5.89
N GLN A 472 10.74 -0.02 -5.03
CA GLN A 472 11.83 0.94 -4.94
C GLN A 472 12.55 1.09 -6.30
N PRO A 473 12.70 2.33 -6.83
CA PRO A 473 13.44 2.54 -8.07
C PRO A 473 14.91 2.14 -7.92
N ILE A 474 15.50 1.61 -9.01
CA ILE A 474 16.92 1.27 -9.06
C ILE A 474 17.75 2.53 -8.79
N ASN A 475 18.71 2.44 -7.86
CA ASN A 475 19.54 3.55 -7.38
C ASN A 475 18.79 4.67 -6.62
N CYS A 476 17.55 4.44 -6.17
CA CYS A 476 16.87 5.33 -5.22
C CYS A 476 17.33 5.02 -3.78
N PRO A 477 17.84 5.99 -3.01
CA PRO A 477 18.19 5.78 -1.60
C PRO A 477 17.00 5.35 -0.75
N ASP A 478 17.27 4.55 0.29
CA ASP A 478 16.24 3.95 1.14
C ASP A 478 15.44 5.02 1.90
N GLU A 479 16.07 6.09 2.38
CA GLU A 479 15.35 7.18 3.08
C GLU A 479 14.39 7.90 2.13
N LEU A 480 14.78 8.11 0.87
CA LEU A 480 13.91 8.75 -0.12
C LEU A 480 12.72 7.87 -0.48
N PHE A 481 12.94 6.56 -0.60
CA PHE A 481 11.85 5.60 -0.83
C PHE A 481 10.93 5.47 0.39
N ALA A 482 11.45 5.56 1.61
CA ALA A 482 10.63 5.60 2.82
C ALA A 482 9.67 6.81 2.84
N ILE A 483 10.13 7.99 2.39
CA ILE A 483 9.25 9.17 2.23
C ILE A 483 8.12 8.87 1.22
N MET A 484 8.42 8.23 0.08
CA MET A 484 7.38 7.81 -0.88
C MET A 484 6.40 6.80 -0.27
N ALA A 485 6.90 5.83 0.50
CA ALA A 485 6.08 4.80 1.13
C ALA A 485 5.08 5.40 2.15
N TYR A 486 5.50 6.40 2.93
CA TYR A 486 4.60 7.13 3.85
C TYR A 486 3.48 7.90 3.11
N CYS A 487 3.71 8.34 1.87
CA CYS A 487 2.64 8.90 1.04
C CYS A 487 1.56 7.87 0.67
N TRP A 488 1.88 6.57 0.68
CA TRP A 488 0.98 5.49 0.30
C TRP A 488 0.42 4.67 1.47
N THR A 489 0.48 5.20 2.69
CA THR A 489 -0.18 4.63 3.86
C THR A 489 -1.67 4.45 3.59
N MET A 490 -2.23 3.30 4.01
CA MET A 490 -3.63 2.93 3.73
C MET A 490 -4.60 3.99 4.24
N LEU A 491 -4.45 4.41 5.50
CA LEU A 491 -5.31 5.41 6.12
C LEU A 491 -4.91 6.83 5.68
N PRO A 492 -5.84 7.64 5.12
CA PRO A 492 -5.52 8.99 4.65
C PRO A 492 -4.94 9.90 5.74
N MET A 493 -5.41 9.77 6.99
CA MET A 493 -4.94 10.61 8.11
C MET A 493 -3.57 10.22 8.68
N GLU A 494 -2.99 9.09 8.25
CA GLU A 494 -1.62 8.68 8.60
C GLU A 494 -0.59 9.11 7.54
N ARG A 495 -1.04 9.67 6.42
CA ARG A 495 -0.16 10.21 5.37
C ARG A 495 0.36 11.59 5.80
N PRO A 496 1.62 11.93 5.51
CA PRO A 496 2.20 13.21 5.90
C PRO A 496 1.54 14.39 5.15
N SER A 497 1.41 15.52 5.84
CA SER A 497 1.03 16.78 5.21
C SER A 497 2.14 17.29 4.29
N PHE A 498 1.82 18.22 3.38
CA PHE A 498 2.84 18.85 2.54
C PHE A 498 3.85 19.71 3.32
N GLU A 499 3.52 20.16 4.53
CA GLU A 499 4.47 20.80 5.43
C GLU A 499 5.50 19.79 5.95
N GLN A 500 5.04 18.61 6.41
CA GLN A 500 5.91 17.53 6.86
C GLN A 500 6.78 16.99 5.71
N LEU A 501 6.21 16.78 4.52
CA LEU A 501 6.96 16.36 3.33
C LEU A 501 8.04 17.36 2.92
N GLN A 502 7.78 18.66 3.05
CA GLN A 502 8.80 19.69 2.80
C GLN A 502 9.97 19.58 3.79
N ILE A 503 9.70 19.31 5.08
CA ILE A 503 10.74 19.09 6.10
C ILE A 503 11.56 17.84 5.76
N TYR A 504 10.90 16.69 5.54
CA TYR A 504 11.58 15.42 5.23
C TYR A 504 12.46 15.52 3.97
N LEU A 505 11.98 16.20 2.91
CA LEU A 505 12.76 16.42 1.69
C LEU A 505 13.89 17.44 1.87
N GLN A 506 13.74 18.45 2.73
CA GLN A 506 14.81 19.40 3.07
C GLN A 506 15.93 18.73 3.87
N ASP A 507 15.57 17.94 4.89
CA ASP A 507 16.54 17.20 5.69
C ASP A 507 17.31 16.19 4.84
N PHE A 508 16.60 15.44 3.97
CA PHE A 508 17.24 14.51 3.04
C PHE A 508 18.14 15.23 2.02
N TYR A 509 17.71 16.37 1.48
CA TYR A 509 18.54 17.20 0.59
C TYR A 509 19.82 17.69 1.29
N ALA A 510 19.70 18.16 2.54
CA ALA A 510 20.83 18.61 3.35
C ALA A 510 21.81 17.47 3.68
N GLN A 511 21.33 16.24 3.83
CA GLN A 511 22.17 15.05 3.97
C GLN A 511 22.89 14.71 2.65
N LEU A 512 22.18 14.65 1.52
CA LEU A 512 22.80 14.37 0.22
C LEU A 512 23.95 15.34 -0.09
N THR A 513 23.78 16.64 0.16
CA THR A 513 24.84 17.65 -0.06
C THR A 513 26.04 17.57 0.89
N ARG A 514 26.05 16.65 1.87
CA ARG A 514 27.17 16.38 2.77
C ARG A 514 27.89 15.06 2.47
N TYR A 515 27.19 14.10 1.86
CA TYR A 515 27.67 12.74 1.63
C TYR A 515 27.94 12.39 0.15
N VAL A 516 27.55 13.29 -0.77
CA VAL A 516 27.77 13.21 -2.23
C VAL A 516 28.47 14.49 -2.71
#